data_AF-A0A1L8D6D9-F1
#
_entry.id   AF-A0A1L8D6D9-F1
#
_cell.length_a   1.000
_cell.length_b   1.000
_cell.length_c   1.000
_cell.angle_alpha   90.00
_cell.angle_beta   90.00
_cell.angle_gamma   90.00
#
_symmetry.space_group_name_H-M   'P 1'
#
loop_
_entity.id
_entity.type
_entity.pdbx_description
1 polymer ?
#
loop_
_entity_poly.entity_id
_entity_poly.type
_entity_poly.pdbx_seq_one_letter_code
_entity_poly.pdbx_strand_id
1 'polypeptide(L)'
;YNLTRARNYSALDFSGLFDDASKKDLKLIQIMVSEGISKGYVRPLCRVTYAAQESARALKLLSSSQHRGRVLLHLDQNSAIAVPRLTVSSKGSHLVVDATNNDTVVGHLIDGLVVRGARNILLNRQQAYQRTNGYMR
;
A
#
# COMPACT_ATOMS: atom_id res chain seq x y z
N TYR A 1 44.14 -32.64 -6.25
CA TYR A 1 43.57 -31.29 -6.10
C TYR A 1 42.45 -31.08 -7.13
N ASN A 2 41.22 -31.58 -6.94
CA ASN A 2 40.22 -31.62 -8.03
C ASN A 2 38.76 -31.33 -7.61
N LEU A 3 38.50 -30.19 -6.94
CA LEU A 3 37.13 -29.75 -6.61
C LEU A 3 36.85 -28.26 -6.88
N THR A 4 37.71 -27.56 -7.65
CA THR A 4 37.52 -26.15 -8.07
C THR A 4 36.76 -26.02 -9.40
N ARG A 5 35.80 -26.91 -9.68
CA ARG A 5 34.95 -26.81 -10.89
C ARG A 5 33.95 -25.66 -10.76
N ALA A 6 33.94 -24.81 -11.78
CA ALA A 6 32.96 -23.76 -12.14
C ALA A 6 31.69 -23.71 -11.27
N ARG A 7 31.71 -22.92 -10.20
CA ARG A 7 30.53 -22.58 -9.41
C ARG A 7 29.99 -21.24 -9.90
N ASN A 8 28.72 -21.22 -10.30
CA ASN A 8 28.00 -19.99 -10.54
C ASN A 8 27.13 -19.70 -9.32
N TYR A 9 27.30 -18.52 -8.74
CA TYR A 9 26.44 -18.01 -7.68
C TYR A 9 25.50 -16.97 -8.29
N SER A 10 24.20 -17.14 -8.05
CA SER A 10 23.18 -16.16 -8.41
C SER A 10 22.43 -15.74 -7.16
N ALA A 11 22.42 -14.42 -6.90
CA ALA A 11 21.48 -13.84 -5.97
C ALA A 11 20.13 -13.70 -6.69
N LEU A 12 19.05 -14.11 -6.03
CA LEU A 12 17.70 -14.02 -6.56
C LEU A 12 16.88 -13.09 -5.68
N ASP A 13 16.36 -12.03 -6.29
CA ASP A 13 15.36 -11.15 -5.70
C ASP A 13 14.12 -11.16 -6.59
N PHE A 14 12.97 -11.44 -6.00
CA PHE A 14 11.69 -11.49 -6.69
C PHE A 14 10.94 -10.15 -6.66
N SER A 15 11.46 -9.15 -5.95
CA SER A 15 10.79 -7.86 -5.75
C SER A 15 10.54 -7.13 -7.08
N GLY A 16 11.54 -7.10 -7.95
CA GLY A 16 11.44 -6.48 -9.29
C GLY A 16 10.72 -7.33 -10.35
N LEU A 17 10.32 -8.56 -10.03
CA LEU A 17 9.67 -9.43 -11.01
C LEU A 17 8.32 -8.87 -11.49
N PHE A 18 7.65 -8.11 -10.63
CA PHE A 18 6.33 -7.53 -10.91
C PHE A 18 6.39 -6.17 -11.59
N ASP A 19 7.58 -5.66 -11.86
CA ASP A 19 7.76 -4.39 -12.58
C ASP A 19 7.48 -4.56 -14.07
N ASP A 20 7.08 -3.46 -14.70
CA ASP A 20 6.74 -3.44 -16.13
C ASP A 20 7.90 -3.89 -17.04
N ALA A 21 9.14 -3.66 -16.62
CA ALA A 21 10.34 -4.07 -17.34
C ALA A 21 10.50 -5.61 -17.41
N SER A 22 10.04 -6.33 -16.38
CA SER A 22 10.20 -7.79 -16.24
C SER A 22 8.98 -8.59 -16.66
N LYS A 23 8.01 -7.95 -17.34
CA LYS A 23 6.78 -8.60 -17.85
C LYS A 23 7.04 -9.85 -18.70
N LYS A 24 8.14 -9.90 -19.46
CA LYS A 24 8.50 -11.07 -20.28
C LYS A 24 8.87 -12.26 -19.41
N ASP A 25 9.69 -12.03 -18.39
CA ASP A 25 10.15 -13.07 -17.46
C ASP A 25 8.99 -13.58 -16.61
N LEU A 26 8.11 -12.67 -16.16
CA LEU A 26 6.91 -13.04 -15.42
C LEU A 26 5.97 -13.94 -16.25
N LYS A 27 5.81 -13.67 -17.55
CA LYS A 27 5.06 -14.55 -18.46
C LYS A 27 5.71 -15.92 -18.60
N LEU A 28 7.04 -15.97 -18.71
CA LEU A 28 7.77 -17.24 -18.80
C LEU A 28 7.56 -18.07 -17.53
N ILE A 29 7.71 -17.46 -16.34
CA ILE A 29 7.46 -18.11 -15.05
C ILE A 29 6.01 -18.58 -14.95
N GLN A 30 5.05 -17.79 -15.40
CA GLN A 30 3.64 -18.18 -15.41
C GLN A 30 3.41 -19.43 -16.27
N ILE A 31 4.01 -19.51 -17.46
CA ILE A 31 3.93 -20.69 -18.32
C ILE A 31 4.53 -21.90 -17.60
N MET A 32 5.73 -21.78 -17.05
CA MET A 32 6.39 -22.86 -16.30
C MET A 32 5.56 -23.36 -15.12
N VAL A 33 4.93 -22.45 -14.36
CA VAL A 33 4.05 -22.82 -13.24
C VAL A 33 2.80 -23.52 -13.74
N SER A 34 2.18 -23.04 -14.82
CA SER A 34 0.97 -23.65 -15.39
C SER A 34 1.22 -25.07 -15.91
N GLU A 35 2.35 -25.31 -16.57
CA GLU A 35 2.80 -26.63 -16.98
C GLU A 35 3.13 -27.53 -15.78
N GLY A 36 3.76 -26.96 -14.75
CA GLY A 36 4.03 -27.68 -13.51
C GLY A 36 2.75 -28.12 -12.79
N ILE A 37 1.69 -27.31 -12.84
CA ILE A 37 0.37 -27.65 -12.30
C ILE A 37 -0.28 -28.76 -13.13
N SER A 38 -0.31 -28.64 -14.45
CA SER A 38 -0.97 -29.63 -15.32
C SER A 38 -0.31 -31.01 -15.24
N LYS A 39 1.02 -31.05 -15.09
CA LYS A 39 1.79 -32.29 -14.87
C LYS A 39 1.76 -32.78 -13.43
N GLY A 40 1.21 -32.00 -12.49
CA GLY A 40 1.13 -32.36 -11.08
C GLY A 40 2.44 -32.26 -10.30
N TYR A 41 3.45 -31.58 -10.83
CA TYR A 41 4.69 -31.23 -10.12
C TYR A 41 4.45 -30.15 -9.06
N VAL A 42 3.56 -29.21 -9.37
CA VAL A 42 3.15 -28.16 -8.43
C VAL A 42 1.95 -28.65 -7.63
N ARG A 43 2.10 -28.76 -6.32
CA ARG A 43 1.04 -29.16 -5.40
C ARG A 43 0.80 -28.08 -4.36
N PRO A 44 -0.46 -27.88 -3.91
CA PRO A 44 -0.75 -26.99 -2.80
C PRO A 44 0.04 -27.38 -1.55
N LEU A 45 0.52 -26.38 -0.82
CA LEU A 45 1.15 -26.58 0.49
C LEU A 45 0.07 -26.82 1.56
N CYS A 46 0.44 -27.50 2.65
CA CYS A 46 -0.36 -27.52 3.87
C CYS A 46 -0.66 -26.08 4.32
N ARG A 47 -1.84 -25.85 4.90
CA ARG A 47 -2.27 -24.52 5.30
C ARG A 47 -3.00 -24.49 6.62
N VAL A 48 -2.81 -23.41 7.36
CA VAL A 48 -3.62 -23.04 8.53
C VAL A 48 -4.42 -21.81 8.14
N THR A 49 -5.74 -21.89 8.22
CA THR A 49 -6.64 -20.81 7.81
C THR A 49 -7.24 -20.16 9.05
N TYR A 50 -7.15 -18.84 9.13
CA TYR A 50 -7.79 -18.01 10.15
C TYR A 50 -8.88 -17.16 9.52
N ALA A 51 -9.90 -16.77 10.31
CA ALA A 51 -10.86 -15.77 9.86
C ALA A 51 -10.19 -14.38 9.71
N ALA A 52 -10.77 -13.50 8.89
CA ALA A 52 -10.26 -12.13 8.72
C ALA A 52 -10.10 -11.36 10.05
N GLN A 53 -11.02 -11.57 10.99
CA GLN A 53 -11.00 -10.97 12.33
C GLN A 53 -9.84 -11.47 13.21
N GLU A 54 -9.30 -12.65 12.91
CA GLU A 54 -8.19 -13.25 13.64
C GLU A 54 -6.81 -12.92 13.02
N SER A 55 -6.74 -11.88 12.19
CA SER A 55 -5.49 -11.46 11.52
C SER A 55 -4.31 -11.27 12.48
N ALA A 56 -4.53 -10.70 13.66
CA ALA A 56 -3.49 -10.56 14.69
C ALA A 56 -2.94 -11.92 15.15
N ARG A 57 -3.80 -12.93 15.32
CA ARG A 57 -3.40 -14.28 15.72
C ARG A 57 -2.66 -14.99 14.60
N ALA A 58 -3.12 -14.83 13.35
CA ALA A 58 -2.44 -15.36 12.17
C ALA A 58 -1.02 -14.79 12.04
N LEU A 59 -0.85 -13.47 12.23
CA LEU A 59 0.45 -12.82 12.23
C LEU A 59 1.34 -13.31 13.38
N LYS A 60 0.78 -13.51 14.58
CA LYS A 60 1.52 -14.09 15.71
C LYS A 60 2.03 -15.50 15.39
N LEU A 61 1.18 -16.36 14.83
CA LEU A 61 1.59 -17.70 14.39
C LEU A 61 2.72 -17.63 13.34
N LEU A 62 2.59 -16.75 12.36
CA LEU A 62 3.60 -16.53 11.33
C LEU A 62 4.93 -16.08 11.94
N SER A 63 4.91 -15.08 12.83
CA SER A 63 6.10 -14.54 13.51
C SER A 63 6.81 -15.55 14.41
N SER A 64 6.06 -16.48 15.01
CA SER A 64 6.62 -17.54 15.85
C SER A 64 7.26 -18.68 15.06
N SER A 65 7.10 -18.70 13.73
CA SER A 65 7.50 -19.82 12.86
C SER A 65 6.94 -21.19 13.25
N GLN A 66 5.91 -21.24 14.11
CA GLN A 66 5.27 -22.48 14.57
C GLN A 66 4.19 -22.97 13.59
N HIS A 67 4.48 -22.94 12.29
CA HIS A 67 3.55 -23.38 11.25
C HIS A 67 4.25 -24.27 10.22
N ARG A 68 3.50 -25.23 9.67
CA ARG A 68 3.92 -26.01 8.50
C ARG A 68 3.14 -25.54 7.28
N GLY A 69 3.87 -25.15 6.23
CA GLY A 69 3.28 -24.65 4.99
C GLY A 69 2.89 -23.17 5.06
N ARG A 70 1.64 -22.82 4.78
CA ARG A 70 1.19 -21.42 4.67
C ARG A 70 0.13 -21.05 5.71
N VAL A 71 0.22 -19.83 6.24
CA VAL A 71 -0.84 -19.23 7.06
C VAL A 71 -1.70 -18.37 6.14
N LEU A 72 -3.01 -18.63 6.09
CA LEU A 72 -3.95 -17.94 5.20
C LEU A 72 -5.04 -17.22 6.00
N LEU A 73 -5.54 -16.12 5.46
CA LEU A 73 -6.73 -15.44 5.95
C LEU A 73 -7.91 -15.73 5.02
N HIS A 74 -9.01 -16.20 5.62
CA HIS A 74 -10.28 -16.33 4.94
C HIS A 74 -11.01 -14.99 4.98
N LEU A 75 -11.10 -14.34 3.82
CA LEU A 75 -11.77 -13.06 3.65
C LEU A 75 -13.20 -13.30 3.20
N ASP A 76 -14.10 -13.58 4.14
CA ASP A 76 -15.53 -13.59 3.85
C ASP A 76 -16.05 -12.17 3.66
N GLN A 77 -16.92 -11.96 2.65
CA GLN A 77 -17.44 -10.65 2.26
C GLN A 77 -18.13 -9.88 3.41
N ASN A 78 -18.58 -10.58 4.46
CA ASN A 78 -19.32 -9.99 5.58
C ASN A 78 -18.49 -9.75 6.85
N SER A 79 -17.19 -10.05 6.83
CA SER A 79 -16.45 -10.23 8.09
C SER A 79 -15.50 -9.08 8.45
N ALA A 80 -15.21 -8.12 7.56
CA ALA A 80 -14.27 -7.06 7.88
C ALA A 80 -14.97 -5.87 8.55
N ILE A 81 -14.68 -5.64 9.83
CA ILE A 81 -14.98 -4.36 10.51
C ILE A 81 -14.08 -3.29 9.87
N ALA A 82 -14.54 -2.70 8.77
CA ALA A 82 -13.82 -1.64 8.08
C ALA A 82 -13.96 -0.35 8.88
N VAL A 83 -12.84 0.16 9.40
CA VAL A 83 -12.80 1.52 9.95
C VAL A 83 -12.86 2.48 8.77
N PRO A 84 -13.87 3.38 8.69
CA PRO A 84 -13.99 4.30 7.58
C PRO A 84 -12.75 5.20 7.53
N ARG A 85 -12.15 5.30 6.34
CA ARG A 85 -11.03 6.19 6.07
C ARG A 85 -11.42 7.18 4.98
N LEU A 86 -11.11 8.45 5.19
CA LEU A 86 -11.26 9.47 4.16
C LEU A 86 -10.23 9.23 3.06
N THR A 87 -10.69 8.90 1.87
CA THR A 87 -9.89 8.87 0.64
C THR A 87 -10.37 9.95 -0.30
N VAL A 88 -9.44 10.64 -0.92
CA VAL A 88 -9.74 11.79 -1.77
C VAL A 88 -9.45 11.45 -3.23
N SER A 89 -10.37 11.79 -4.13
CA SER A 89 -10.17 11.57 -5.56
C SER A 89 -9.05 12.47 -6.09
N SER A 90 -8.13 11.86 -6.85
CA SER A 90 -7.02 12.57 -7.50
C SER A 90 -7.47 13.46 -8.66
N LYS A 91 -8.67 13.23 -9.21
CA LYS A 91 -9.25 14.04 -10.30
C LYS A 91 -10.05 15.24 -9.78
N GLY A 92 -10.51 15.19 -8.53
CA GLY A 92 -11.31 16.26 -7.92
C GLY A 92 -10.44 17.44 -7.48
N SER A 93 -11.03 18.63 -7.48
CA SER A 93 -10.43 19.84 -6.91
C SER A 93 -10.95 20.07 -5.50
N HIS A 94 -10.04 20.42 -4.58
CA HIS A 94 -10.33 20.60 -3.17
C HIS A 94 -10.11 22.06 -2.79
N LEU A 95 -11.14 22.75 -2.32
CA LEU A 95 -11.04 24.12 -1.84
C LEU A 95 -10.87 24.12 -0.32
N VAL A 96 -9.75 24.66 0.15
CA VAL A 96 -9.50 24.95 1.56
C VAL A 96 -9.72 26.44 1.76
N VAL A 97 -10.67 26.82 2.61
CA VAL A 97 -10.93 28.21 2.97
C VAL A 97 -10.36 28.45 4.36
N ASP A 98 -9.37 29.32 4.44
CA ASP A 98 -8.74 29.71 5.68
C ASP A 98 -9.24 31.10 6.11
N ALA A 99 -9.92 31.13 7.26
CA ALA A 99 -10.37 32.34 7.94
C ALA A 99 -9.44 32.71 9.12
N THR A 100 -8.43 31.89 9.40
CA THR A 100 -7.49 32.05 10.50
C THR A 100 -6.13 32.55 9.98
N ASN A 101 -5.36 33.25 10.82
CA ASN A 101 -3.98 33.63 10.48
C ASN A 101 -2.95 32.54 10.86
N ASN A 102 -3.39 31.28 11.07
CA ASN A 102 -2.52 30.22 11.54
C ASN A 102 -2.16 29.22 10.43
N ASP A 103 -1.05 29.50 9.75
CA ASP A 103 -0.56 28.71 8.62
C ASP A 103 -0.20 27.26 8.97
N THR A 104 0.10 26.96 10.24
CA THR A 104 0.53 25.62 10.66
C THR A 104 -0.59 24.58 10.56
N VAL A 105 -1.81 24.95 10.96
CA VAL A 105 -2.98 24.06 10.94
C VAL A 105 -3.40 23.77 9.50
N VAL A 106 -3.39 24.81 8.65
CA VAL A 106 -3.71 24.70 7.23
C VAL A 106 -2.68 23.83 6.51
N GLY A 107 -1.39 24.00 6.80
CA GLY A 107 -0.33 23.16 6.26
C GLY A 107 -0.57 21.67 6.56
N HIS A 108 -0.80 21.31 7.82
CA HIS A 108 -1.08 19.93 8.20
C HIS A 108 -2.36 19.36 7.57
N LEU A 109 -3.39 20.19 7.39
CA LEU A 109 -4.61 19.79 6.69
C LEU A 109 -4.33 19.48 5.21
N ILE A 110 -3.61 20.38 4.52
CA ILE A 110 -3.23 20.23 3.12
C ILE A 110 -2.35 18.99 2.94
N ASP A 111 -1.31 18.81 3.76
CA ASP A 111 -0.46 17.62 3.75
C ASP A 111 -1.30 16.35 3.94
N GLY A 112 -2.24 16.39 4.89
CA GLY A 112 -3.18 15.30 5.11
C GLY A 112 -4.08 15.01 3.90
N LEU A 113 -4.50 16.02 3.14
CA LEU A 113 -5.29 15.83 1.92
C LEU A 113 -4.43 15.25 0.79
N VAL A 114 -3.18 15.70 0.65
CA VAL A 114 -2.22 15.19 -0.34
C VAL A 114 -1.92 13.72 -0.09
N VAL A 115 -1.63 13.33 1.16
CA VAL A 115 -1.40 11.93 1.56
C VAL A 115 -2.62 11.05 1.26
N ARG A 116 -3.83 11.61 1.35
CA ARG A 116 -5.09 10.91 1.04
C ARG A 116 -5.44 10.87 -0.45
N GLY A 117 -4.61 11.46 -1.32
CA GLY A 117 -4.73 11.37 -2.78
C GLY A 117 -5.15 12.66 -3.49
N ALA A 118 -5.31 13.78 -2.78
CA ALA A 118 -5.61 15.06 -3.42
C ALA A 118 -4.43 15.52 -4.30
N ARG A 119 -4.72 15.93 -5.54
CA ARG A 119 -3.72 16.49 -6.47
C ARG A 119 -3.97 17.95 -6.83
N ASN A 120 -5.23 18.40 -6.76
CA ASN A 120 -5.62 19.76 -7.07
C ASN A 120 -6.20 20.42 -5.81
N ILE A 121 -5.42 21.29 -5.17
CA ILE A 121 -5.84 21.99 -3.94
C ILE A 121 -5.80 23.49 -4.21
N LEU A 122 -6.91 24.17 -3.93
CA LEU A 122 -7.04 25.61 -3.97
C LEU A 122 -7.14 26.12 -2.54
N LEU A 123 -6.22 27.00 -2.14
CA LEU A 123 -6.26 27.66 -0.85
C LEU A 123 -6.80 29.07 -1.04
N ASN A 124 -7.95 29.35 -0.42
CA ASN A 124 -8.51 30.70 -0.36
C ASN A 124 -8.28 31.26 1.05
N ARG A 125 -7.47 32.32 1.13
CA ARG A 125 -7.16 33.00 2.39
C ARG A 125 -7.94 34.31 2.45
N GLN A 126 -8.81 34.44 3.45
CA GLN A 126 -9.49 35.72 3.66
C GLN A 126 -8.50 36.72 4.27
N GLN A 127 -8.07 37.68 3.46
CA GLN A 127 -7.30 38.82 3.98
C GLN A 127 -8.25 39.67 4.83
N ALA A 128 -7.94 39.83 6.12
CA ALA A 128 -8.64 40.76 6.99
C ALA A 128 -8.46 42.18 6.40
N TYR A 129 -9.52 42.72 5.82
CA TYR A 129 -9.59 44.10 5.35
C TYR A 129 -9.44 45.04 6.56
N GLN A 130 -8.24 45.58 6.77
CA GLN A 130 -8.03 46.66 7.73
C GLN A 130 -8.67 47.92 7.16
N ARG A 131 -9.89 48.26 7.62
CA ARG A 131 -10.43 49.62 7.45
C ARG A 131 -9.49 50.57 8.19
N THR A 132 -8.56 51.19 7.49
CA THR A 132 -7.96 52.46 7.95
C THR A 132 -9.06 53.50 7.92
N ASN A 133 -9.80 53.61 9.03
CA ASN A 133 -10.70 54.74 9.29
C ASN A 133 -9.82 55.99 9.41
N GLY A 134 -9.65 56.71 8.30
CA GLY A 134 -9.04 58.03 8.27
C GLY A 134 -9.94 59.05 8.96
N TYR A 135 -9.88 59.08 10.29
CA TYR A 135 -10.25 60.23 11.10
C TYR A 135 -8.97 60.83 11.66
N MET A 136 -8.55 61.99 11.12
CA MET A 136 -8.18 63.17 11.92
C MET A 136 -7.62 64.29 11.03
N ARG A 137 -8.36 65.42 11.10
CA ARG A 137 -7.93 66.83 11.09
C ARG A 137 -7.20 67.39 9.86
#